data_AF-A0A0A9XXL0-F1
#
_entry.id   AF-A0A0A9XXL0-F1
#
_cell.length_a   1.000
_cell.length_b   1.000
_cell.length_c   1.000
_cell.angle_alpha   90.00
_cell.angle_beta   90.00
_cell.angle_gamma   90.00
#
_symmetry.space_group_name_H-M   'P 1'
#
loop_
_entity.id
_entity.type
_entity.pdbx_description
1 polymer ?
#
loop_
_entity_poly.entity_id
_entity_poly.type
_entity_poly.pdbx_seq_one_letter_code
_entity_poly.pdbx_strand_id
1 'polypeptide(L)'
;FEQQQQARAAPPAPTRPHFKKEHIDVIPIFKGEPEGLHQFLHITQKLVDRFYNHDDPDDFENTMVISAIKSKILPPASHAVFSAAIDTYEKIKEALLNAYTDRRDDHTLCIEMVGTKQLDS
;
A
#
# COMPACT_ATOMS: atom_id res chain seq x y z
N PHE A 1 14.60 -10.06 58.94
CA PHE A 1 13.48 -10.04 57.97
C PHE A 1 13.58 -8.75 57.17
N GLU A 2 14.31 -8.77 56.06
CA GLU A 2 14.29 -7.67 55.08
C GLU A 2 14.00 -8.29 53.72
N GLN A 3 12.72 -8.28 53.36
CA GLN A 3 12.29 -8.54 51.99
C GLN A 3 12.52 -7.24 51.22
N GLN A 4 13.65 -7.14 50.53
CA GLN A 4 13.80 -6.10 49.50
C GLN A 4 12.87 -6.45 48.34
N GLN A 5 11.86 -5.61 48.19
CA GLN A 5 10.90 -5.61 47.09
C GLN A 5 11.65 -5.47 45.76
N GLN A 6 11.83 -6.59 45.08
CA GLN A 6 12.32 -6.64 43.72
C GLN A 6 11.23 -6.03 42.83
N ALA A 7 11.41 -4.78 42.41
CA ALA A 7 10.62 -4.17 41.36
C ALA A 7 10.76 -5.05 40.10
N ARG A 8 9.75 -5.88 39.81
CA ARG A 8 9.64 -6.59 38.54
C ARG A 8 9.47 -5.52 37.45
N ALA A 9 10.57 -5.10 36.84
CA ALA A 9 10.52 -4.38 35.58
C ALA A 9 9.68 -5.24 34.62
N ALA A 10 8.57 -4.68 34.12
CA ALA A 10 7.78 -5.32 33.08
C ALA A 10 8.72 -5.68 31.92
N PRO A 11 8.52 -6.84 31.25
CA PRO A 11 9.31 -7.14 30.06
C PRO A 11 9.20 -5.95 29.09
N PRO A 12 10.29 -5.55 28.41
CA PRO A 12 10.18 -4.51 27.40
C PRO A 12 9.08 -4.91 26.43
N ALA A 13 8.08 -4.04 26.27
CA ALA A 13 7.02 -4.24 25.30
C ALA A 13 7.66 -4.63 23.96
N PRO A 14 7.07 -5.56 23.18
CA PRO A 14 7.62 -5.92 21.89
C PRO A 14 7.83 -4.64 21.09
N THR A 15 9.10 -4.27 20.90
CA THR A 15 9.48 -3.08 20.12
C THR A 15 8.94 -3.32 18.74
N ARG A 16 7.94 -2.54 18.33
CA ARG A 16 7.40 -2.62 16.99
C ARG A 16 8.57 -2.43 16.01
N PRO A 17 8.60 -3.17 14.90
CA PRO A 17 9.66 -2.98 13.92
C PRO A 17 9.56 -1.54 13.41
N HIS A 18 10.61 -0.73 13.60
CA HIS A 18 10.62 0.65 13.11
C HIS A 18 10.99 0.69 11.62
N PHE A 19 10.30 1.55 10.88
CA PHE A 19 10.56 1.82 9.47
C PHE A 19 11.88 2.57 9.29
N LYS A 20 12.90 1.84 8.82
CA LYS A 20 14.23 2.37 8.51
C LYS A 20 14.41 2.67 7.03
N LYS A 21 15.39 3.54 6.74
CA LYS A 21 15.84 3.87 5.37
C LYS A 21 16.17 2.64 4.53
N GLU A 22 16.74 1.61 5.14
CA GLU A 22 17.07 0.34 4.48
C GLU A 22 15.85 -0.35 3.86
N HIS A 23 14.65 -0.16 4.43
CA HIS A 23 13.42 -0.71 3.88
C HIS A 23 12.95 0.06 2.63
N ILE A 24 13.34 1.33 2.51
CA ILE A 24 13.06 2.17 1.34
C ILE A 24 13.86 1.68 0.12
N ASP A 25 15.09 1.19 0.33
CA ASP A 25 15.91 0.63 -0.75
C ASP A 25 15.34 -0.65 -1.36
N VAL A 26 14.52 -1.38 -0.61
CA VAL A 26 13.83 -2.59 -1.10
C VAL A 26 12.64 -2.25 -2.01
N ILE A 27 12.09 -1.03 -1.90
CA ILE A 27 10.96 -0.60 -2.73
C ILE A 27 11.47 -0.35 -4.16
N PRO A 28 10.95 -1.09 -5.17
CA PRO A 28 11.32 -0.85 -6.55
C PRO A 28 10.83 0.52 -7.01
N ILE A 29 11.54 1.11 -7.97
CA ILE A 29 11.13 2.39 -8.55
C ILE A 29 10.00 2.14 -9.55
N PHE A 30 8.88 2.83 -9.39
CA PHE A 30 7.74 2.75 -10.30
C PHE A 30 7.64 3.99 -11.17
N LYS A 31 7.69 3.82 -12.49
CA LYS A 31 7.60 4.91 -13.48
C LYS A 31 6.29 4.92 -14.29
N GLY A 32 5.43 3.92 -14.11
CA GLY A 32 4.20 3.76 -14.90
C GLY A 32 4.18 2.53 -15.81
N GLU A 33 5.05 1.55 -15.57
CA GLU A 33 5.09 0.30 -16.34
C GLU A 33 4.11 -0.72 -15.73
N PRO A 34 3.11 -1.23 -16.47
CA PRO A 34 2.08 -2.12 -15.92
C PRO A 34 2.65 -3.44 -15.35
N GLU A 35 3.72 -3.97 -15.95
CA GLU A 35 4.43 -5.16 -15.43
C GLU A 35 5.08 -4.91 -14.07
N GLY A 36 5.60 -3.70 -13.86
CA GLY A 36 6.20 -3.28 -12.59
C GLY A 36 5.18 -2.91 -11.51
N LEU A 37 3.92 -2.67 -11.88
CA LEU A 37 2.86 -2.24 -10.95
C LEU A 37 2.56 -3.32 -9.91
N HIS A 38 2.35 -4.56 -10.35
CA HIS A 38 2.03 -5.68 -9.46
C HIS A 38 3.17 -5.96 -8.47
N GLN A 39 4.42 -5.90 -8.94
CA GLN A 39 5.59 -6.10 -8.10
C GLN A 39 5.76 -4.96 -7.09
N PHE A 40 5.58 -3.71 -7.54
CA PHE A 40 5.62 -2.54 -6.68
C PHE A 40 4.59 -2.65 -5.56
N LEU A 41 3.31 -2.85 -5.93
CA LEU A 41 2.20 -2.98 -4.98
C LEU A 41 2.41 -4.13 -3.99
N HIS A 42 2.95 -5.26 -4.44
CA HIS A 42 3.22 -6.41 -3.56
C HIS A 42 4.28 -6.07 -2.50
N ILE A 43 5.36 -5.40 -2.89
CA ILE A 43 6.44 -5.03 -1.96
C ILE A 43 5.98 -3.93 -1.01
N THR A 44 5.29 -2.91 -1.51
CA THR A 44 4.78 -1.81 -0.68
C THR A 44 3.68 -2.28 0.26
N GLN A 45 2.84 -3.24 -0.15
CA GLN A 45 1.83 -3.84 0.73
C GLN A 45 2.47 -4.58 1.91
N LYS A 46 3.58 -5.31 1.68
CA LYS A 46 4.31 -6.00 2.76
C LYS A 46 4.94 -5.02 3.75
N LEU A 47 5.37 -3.85 3.27
CA LEU A 47 5.88 -2.81 4.15
C LEU A 47 4.75 -2.21 4.99
N VAL A 48 3.62 -1.90 4.35
CA VAL A 48 2.44 -1.38 5.05
C VAL A 48 1.95 -2.38 6.08
N ASP A 49 1.80 -3.66 5.73
CA ASP A 49 1.36 -4.71 6.67
C ASP A 49 2.28 -4.86 7.89
N ARG A 50 3.58 -4.60 7.73
CA ARG A 50 4.57 -4.73 8.81
C ARG A 50 4.73 -3.46 9.65
N PHE A 51 4.63 -2.29 9.03
CA PHE A 51 5.04 -1.00 9.63
C PHE A 51 3.88 -0.01 9.80
N TYR A 52 2.75 -0.24 9.13
CA TYR A 52 1.59 0.64 9.22
C TYR A 52 0.80 0.31 10.49
N ASN A 53 0.69 1.30 11.37
CA ASN A 53 -0.06 1.23 12.59
C ASN A 53 -1.53 1.58 12.31
N HIS A 54 -2.40 0.57 12.28
CA HIS A 54 -3.84 0.76 12.08
C HIS A 54 -4.56 1.30 13.32
N ASP A 55 -3.97 1.15 14.51
CA ASP A 55 -4.54 1.62 15.77
C ASP A 55 -4.32 3.13 16.00
N ASP A 56 -3.27 3.71 15.40
CA ASP A 56 -2.95 5.14 15.50
C ASP A 56 -2.70 5.73 14.10
N PRO A 57 -3.68 6.40 13.48
CA PRO A 57 -3.54 6.93 12.12
C PRO A 57 -2.58 8.13 12.04
N ASP A 58 -2.36 8.84 13.14
CA ASP A 58 -1.43 9.97 13.26
C ASP A 58 0.01 9.53 13.56
N ASP A 59 0.28 8.23 13.57
CA ASP A 59 1.60 7.68 13.83
C ASP A 59 2.60 8.19 12.78
N PHE A 60 3.72 8.71 13.27
CA PHE A 60 4.77 9.24 12.41
C PHE A 60 5.32 8.18 11.46
N GLU A 61 5.32 6.91 11.88
CA GLU A 61 5.74 5.78 11.02
C GLU A 61 4.82 5.62 9.81
N ASN A 62 3.50 5.83 9.98
CA ASN A 62 2.55 5.79 8.87
C ASN A 62 2.92 6.85 7.83
N THR A 63 3.17 8.08 8.28
CA THR A 63 3.56 9.17 7.39
C THR A 63 4.90 8.88 6.70
N MET A 64 5.86 8.29 7.42
CA MET A 64 7.15 7.87 6.85
C MET A 64 7.00 6.80 5.77
N VAL A 65 6.21 5.76 6.02
CA VAL A 65 5.95 4.67 5.06
C VAL A 65 5.30 5.22 3.80
N ILE A 66 4.25 6.03 3.95
CA ILE A 66 3.54 6.67 2.83
C ILE A 66 4.47 7.58 2.03
N SER A 67 5.27 8.40 2.71
CA SER A 67 6.22 9.30 2.05
C SER A 67 7.31 8.54 1.31
N ALA A 68 7.81 7.44 1.88
CA ALA A 68 8.79 6.58 1.22
C ALA A 68 8.22 5.92 -0.03
N ILE A 69 6.99 5.40 0.03
CA ILE A 69 6.31 4.83 -1.14
C ILE A 69 6.14 5.89 -2.21
N LYS A 70 5.64 7.09 -1.87
CA LYS A 70 5.51 8.22 -2.80
C LYS A 70 6.85 8.61 -3.43
N SER A 71 7.94 8.59 -2.68
CA SER A 71 9.29 8.93 -3.19
C SER A 71 9.81 7.99 -4.28
N LYS A 72 9.28 6.76 -4.34
CA LYS A 72 9.66 5.73 -5.32
C LYS A 72 8.77 5.72 -6.55
N ILE A 73 7.70 6.52 -6.55
CA ILE A 73 6.82 6.75 -7.69
C ILE A 73 7.36 7.96 -8.45
N LEU A 74 8.00 7.72 -9.59
CA LEU A 74 8.60 8.76 -10.42
C LEU A 74 7.64 9.21 -11.53
N PRO A 75 7.85 10.40 -12.12
CA PRO A 75 7.10 10.82 -13.30
C PRO A 75 7.30 9.83 -14.46
N PRO A 76 6.26 9.53 -15.26
CA PRO A 76 4.90 10.11 -15.26
C PRO A 76 3.92 9.53 -14.22
N ALA A 77 4.23 8.43 -13.54
CA ALA A 77 3.35 7.79 -12.54
C ALA A 77 3.01 8.66 -11.34
N SER A 78 3.92 9.53 -10.93
CA SER A 78 3.68 10.47 -9.85
C SER A 78 2.45 11.35 -10.11
N HIS A 79 2.17 11.73 -11.35
CA HIS A 79 1.04 12.62 -11.65
C HIS A 79 -0.32 12.04 -11.24
N ALA A 80 -0.48 10.72 -11.25
CA ALA A 80 -1.71 10.05 -10.80
C ALA A 80 -1.86 10.05 -9.27
N VAL A 81 -0.76 10.10 -8.52
CA VAL A 81 -0.72 9.90 -7.06
C VAL A 81 -0.52 11.20 -6.29
N PHE A 82 0.01 12.25 -6.94
CA PHE A 82 0.22 13.56 -6.33
C PHE A 82 -1.03 14.46 -6.30
N SER A 83 -2.22 13.90 -6.54
CA SER A 83 -3.48 14.60 -6.27
C SER A 83 -3.61 14.86 -4.76
N ALA A 84 -4.12 16.04 -4.38
CA ALA A 84 -4.08 16.61 -3.03
C ALA A 84 -4.87 15.83 -1.94
N ALA A 85 -5.45 14.66 -2.25
CA ALA A 85 -6.33 13.89 -1.37
C ALA A 85 -5.83 12.47 -1.04
N ILE A 86 -4.58 12.13 -1.40
CA ILE A 86 -4.02 10.78 -1.27
C ILE A 86 -3.08 10.71 -0.05
N ASP A 87 -3.66 10.45 1.11
CA ASP A 87 -2.95 10.41 2.40
C ASP A 87 -2.79 9.00 2.96
N THR A 88 -3.45 8.00 2.36
CA THR A 88 -3.40 6.60 2.78
C THR A 88 -2.82 5.71 1.70
N TYR A 89 -2.24 4.58 2.10
CA TYR A 89 -1.67 3.61 1.17
C TYR A 89 -2.74 3.03 0.24
N GLU A 90 -3.94 2.80 0.76
CA GLU A 90 -5.08 2.30 -0.02
C GLU A 90 -5.40 3.24 -1.18
N LYS A 91 -5.48 4.55 -0.92
CA LYS A 91 -5.70 5.54 -1.97
C LYS A 91 -4.55 5.59 -3.00
N ILE A 92 -3.30 5.39 -2.56
CA ILE A 92 -2.15 5.28 -3.48
C ILE A 92 -2.33 4.06 -4.39
N LYS A 93 -2.64 2.92 -3.79
CA LYS A 93 -2.85 1.65 -4.50
C LYS A 93 -4.00 1.77 -5.50
N GLU A 94 -5.14 2.31 -5.09
CA GLU A 94 -6.29 2.56 -5.98
C GLU A 94 -5.96 3.53 -7.10
N ALA A 95 -5.27 4.65 -6.81
CA ALA A 95 -4.87 5.61 -7.83
C ALA A 95 -3.92 4.99 -8.86
N LEU A 96 -2.94 4.20 -8.41
CA LEU A 96 -2.01 3.50 -9.29
C LEU A 96 -2.72 2.42 -10.11
N LEU A 97 -3.62 1.64 -9.51
CA LEU A 97 -4.43 0.65 -10.22
C LEU A 97 -5.35 1.30 -11.26
N ASN A 98 -6.07 2.37 -10.89
CA ASN A 98 -6.94 3.08 -11.82
C ASN A 98 -6.18 3.74 -12.98
N ALA A 99 -4.95 4.21 -12.73
CA ALA A 99 -4.14 4.87 -13.75
C ALA A 99 -3.37 3.90 -14.65
N TYR A 100 -2.89 2.77 -14.12
CA TYR A 100 -1.93 1.89 -14.81
C TYR A 100 -2.38 0.44 -15.00
N THR A 101 -3.48 0.02 -14.35
CA THR A 101 -4.05 -1.32 -14.56
C THR A 101 -5.00 -1.38 -15.78
N ASP A 102 -5.29 -0.23 -16.41
CA ASP A 102 -6.09 -0.04 -17.65
C ASP A 102 -7.24 -1.04 -17.88
N ARG A 103 -8.46 -0.62 -17.52
CA ARG A 103 -9.72 -0.65 -18.30
C ARG A 103 -10.06 -1.86 -19.19
N ARG A 104 -9.51 -3.05 -18.96
CA ARG A 104 -9.93 -4.25 -19.70
C ARG A 104 -11.15 -4.97 -19.12
N ASP A 105 -11.68 -4.52 -17.98
CA ASP A 105 -12.84 -5.17 -17.35
C ASP A 105 -14.12 -4.32 -17.23
N ASP A 106 -14.06 -2.99 -17.28
CA ASP A 106 -15.27 -2.16 -17.07
C ASP A 106 -16.23 -2.07 -18.28
N HIS A 107 -15.85 -2.61 -19.45
CA HIS A 107 -16.74 -2.68 -20.62
C HIS A 107 -17.22 -4.10 -20.97
N THR A 108 -16.79 -5.14 -20.26
CA THR A 108 -17.13 -6.53 -20.60
C THR A 108 -18.38 -7.04 -19.89
N LEU A 109 -18.93 -6.32 -18.91
CA LEU A 109 -20.06 -6.83 -18.11
C LEU A 109 -21.48 -6.46 -18.59
N CYS A 110 -21.65 -5.80 -19.75
CA CYS A 110 -22.99 -5.47 -20.27
C CYS A 110 -23.31 -5.94 -21.70
N ILE A 111 -22.38 -6.61 -22.42
CA ILE A 111 -22.66 -7.08 -23.79
C ILE A 111 -22.97 -8.58 -23.84
N GLU A 112 -22.47 -9.38 -22.88
CA GLU A 112 -22.73 -10.84 -22.86
C GLU A 112 -24.13 -11.24 -22.34
N MET A 113 -25.03 -10.27 -22.06
CA MET A 113 -26.45 -10.54 -21.78
C MET A 113 -27.40 -10.25 -22.95
N VAL A 114 -26.92 -9.70 -24.07
CA VAL A 114 -27.75 -9.42 -25.26
C VAL A 114 -27.22 -10.16 -26.50
N GLY A 115 -26.47 -11.25 -26.30
CA GLY A 115 -26.05 -12.17 -27.36
C GLY A 115 -26.97 -13.37 -27.56
N THR A 116 -27.87 -13.67 -26.63
CA THR A 116 -28.81 -14.80 -26.70
C THR A 116 -30.21 -14.33 -27.10
N LYS A 117 -30.30 -13.61 -28.23
CA LYS A 117 -31.52 -13.69 -29.04
C LYS A 117 -31.39 -14.87 -29.99
N GLN A 118 -32.20 -15.89 -29.70
CA GLN A 118 -32.62 -16.98 -30.60
C GLN A 118 -31.56 -18.00 -31.01
N LEU A 119 -31.63 -19.18 -30.38
CA LEU A 119 -31.65 -20.43 -31.14
C LEU A 119 -32.54 -21.46 -30.39
N ASP A 120 -33.68 -21.72 -31.03
CA ASP A 120 -34.31 -23.03 -31.19
C ASP A 120 -34.95 -23.74 -29.99
N SER A 121 -36.29 -23.68 -29.92
CA SER A 121 -37.22 -24.81 -30.10
C SER A 121 -38.65 -24.40 -29.73
#